data_AF-A0A257AE23-F1
#
_entry.id   AF-A0A257AE23-F1
#
_cell.length_a   1.000
_cell.length_b   1.000
_cell.length_c   1.000
_cell.angle_alpha   90.00
_cell.angle_beta   90.00
_cell.angle_gamma   90.00
#
_symmetry.space_group_name_H-M   'P 1'
#
loop_
_entity.id
_entity.type
_entity.pdbx_description
1 polymer ?
#
loop_
_entity_poly.entity_id
_entity_poly.type
_entity_poly.pdbx_seq_one_letter_code
_entity_poly.pdbx_strand_id
1 'polypeptide(L)'
;MDKDFEVLRKLSNSLGEKEVEEIIEALRRPPERYYLRVNTIKSSVKEVLSCLREEGIRAKRDEKLSEAIWMKVEGPNEIEISGEEKEVVADKFAAESVYQGSNLYAPGVIKSKRVNPGDEVIIKAPNGVIVGKGVARMSSREMLVRKNGIAVETKQSVYLIPKIRETRAYLDGKIYPQSLPSMISSLALDPSPGERILDIILRSLESSTRSYSTLPAPL
;
A
#
# COMPACT_ATOMS: atom_id res chain seq x y z
N MET A 1 -2.70 -23.91 -23.53
CA MET A 1 -3.35 -22.60 -23.72
C MET A 1 -3.02 -21.79 -22.49
N ASP A 2 -2.47 -20.59 -22.66
CA ASP A 2 -2.08 -19.73 -21.55
C ASP A 2 -3.32 -19.43 -20.70
N LYS A 3 -3.27 -19.71 -19.39
CA LYS A 3 -4.42 -19.51 -18.49
C LYS A 3 -4.85 -18.05 -18.49
N ASP A 4 -3.90 -17.15 -18.67
CA ASP A 4 -4.15 -15.71 -18.71
C ASP A 4 -5.00 -15.35 -19.92
N PHE A 5 -4.74 -15.96 -21.08
CA PHE A 5 -5.53 -15.75 -22.30
C PHE A 5 -6.97 -16.28 -22.16
N GLU A 6 -7.16 -17.39 -21.44
CA GLU A 6 -8.50 -17.92 -21.18
C GLU A 6 -9.32 -16.99 -20.26
N VAL A 7 -8.67 -16.43 -19.23
CA VAL A 7 -9.30 -15.45 -18.32
C VAL A 7 -9.72 -14.21 -19.10
N LEU A 8 -8.81 -13.63 -19.89
CA LEU A 8 -9.10 -12.46 -20.71
C LEU A 8 -10.27 -12.72 -21.67
N ARG A 9 -10.27 -13.87 -22.37
CA ARG A 9 -11.38 -14.23 -23.26
C ARG A 9 -12.72 -14.31 -22.52
N LYS A 10 -12.75 -14.92 -21.34
CA LYS A 10 -14.00 -15.03 -20.54
C LYS A 10 -14.50 -13.66 -20.08
N LEU A 11 -13.60 -12.79 -19.63
CA LEU A 11 -13.95 -11.42 -19.25
C LEU A 11 -14.47 -10.63 -20.46
N SER A 12 -13.78 -10.70 -21.60
CA SER A 12 -14.18 -10.00 -22.82
C SER A 12 -15.54 -10.45 -23.33
N ASN A 13 -15.85 -11.74 -23.22
CA ASN A 13 -17.17 -12.27 -23.58
C ASN A 13 -18.30 -11.77 -22.66
N SER A 14 -18.00 -11.41 -21.40
CA SER A 14 -19.00 -11.00 -20.41
C SER A 14 -19.17 -9.48 -20.29
N LEU A 15 -18.08 -8.73 -20.38
CA LEU A 15 -18.03 -7.28 -20.17
C LEU A 15 -17.79 -6.50 -21.48
N GLY A 16 -17.36 -7.19 -22.55
CA GLY A 16 -16.92 -6.57 -23.79
C GLY A 16 -15.42 -6.28 -23.79
N GLU A 17 -14.80 -6.38 -24.96
CA GLU A 17 -13.35 -6.24 -25.13
C GLU A 17 -12.83 -4.87 -24.68
N LYS A 18 -13.53 -3.80 -25.03
CA LYS A 18 -13.13 -2.43 -24.68
C LYS A 18 -13.13 -2.19 -23.17
N GLU A 19 -14.17 -2.65 -22.47
CA GLU A 19 -14.26 -2.48 -21.02
C GLU A 19 -13.16 -3.27 -20.30
N VAL A 20 -12.85 -4.47 -20.78
CA VAL A 20 -11.74 -5.28 -20.25
C VAL A 20 -10.40 -4.59 -20.46
N GLU A 21 -10.17 -3.99 -21.63
CA GLU A 21 -8.94 -3.23 -21.90
C GLU A 21 -8.79 -2.03 -20.93
N GLU A 22 -9.86 -1.27 -20.72
CA GLU A 22 -9.89 -0.16 -19.77
C GLU A 22 -9.63 -0.61 -18.32
N ILE A 23 -10.22 -1.73 -17.90
CA ILE A 23 -10.00 -2.32 -16.56
C ILE A 23 -8.54 -2.76 -16.41
N ILE A 24 -7.95 -3.43 -17.40
CA ILE A 24 -6.56 -3.89 -17.35
C ILE A 24 -5.61 -2.69 -17.23
N GLU A 25 -5.87 -1.63 -18.00
CA GLU A 25 -5.04 -0.43 -17.93
C GLU A 25 -5.17 0.28 -16.59
N ALA A 26 -6.38 0.33 -16.00
CA ALA A 26 -6.59 0.86 -14.66
C ALA A 26 -5.89 0.01 -13.58
N LEU A 27 -5.94 -1.32 -13.68
CA LEU A 27 -5.31 -2.24 -12.72
C LEU A 27 -3.78 -2.17 -12.71
N ARG A 28 -3.15 -1.64 -13.77
CA ARG A 28 -1.70 -1.43 -13.85
C ARG A 28 -1.22 -0.25 -13.00
N ARG A 29 -2.13 0.57 -12.49
CA ARG A 29 -1.83 1.81 -11.78
C ARG A 29 -2.43 1.75 -10.36
N PRO A 30 -1.80 2.39 -9.37
CA PRO A 30 -2.42 2.55 -8.06
C PRO A 30 -3.68 3.41 -8.18
N PRO A 31 -4.63 3.29 -7.22
CA PRO A 31 -5.82 4.13 -7.21
C PRO A 31 -5.44 5.61 -7.05
N GLU A 32 -6.15 6.51 -7.72
CA GLU A 32 -5.90 7.95 -7.62
C GLU A 32 -6.10 8.51 -6.20
N ARG A 33 -7.01 7.89 -5.45
CA ARG A 33 -7.33 8.21 -4.06
C ARG A 33 -6.87 7.07 -3.16
N TYR A 34 -5.92 7.34 -2.27
CA TYR A 34 -5.51 6.41 -1.23
C TYR A 34 -6.35 6.65 0.03
N TYR A 35 -7.21 5.68 0.37
CA TYR A 35 -8.18 5.79 1.45
C TYR A 35 -7.67 5.26 2.79
N LEU A 36 -8.11 5.91 3.86
CA LEU A 36 -7.92 5.52 5.24
C LEU A 36 -9.25 5.62 5.99
N ARG A 37 -9.52 4.67 6.87
CA ARG A 37 -10.61 4.74 7.86
C ARG A 37 -10.12 5.41 9.13
N VAL A 38 -10.86 6.41 9.59
CA VAL A 38 -10.65 7.03 10.91
C VAL A 38 -11.29 6.15 11.99
N ASN A 39 -10.53 5.89 13.04
CA ASN A 39 -11.02 5.22 14.23
C ASN A 39 -11.79 6.20 15.11
N THR A 40 -13.09 6.32 14.85
CA THR A 40 -14.01 7.22 15.58
C THR A 40 -14.18 6.89 17.06
N ILE A 41 -13.75 5.70 17.51
CA ILE A 41 -13.69 5.35 18.94
C ILE A 41 -12.56 6.11 19.65
N LYS A 42 -11.45 6.39 18.96
CA LYS A 42 -10.24 7.01 19.54
C LYS A 42 -10.07 8.49 19.22
N SER A 43 -10.60 8.97 18.08
CA SER A 43 -10.39 10.35 17.64
C SER A 43 -11.45 10.77 16.62
N SER A 44 -11.61 12.08 16.44
CA SER A 44 -12.45 12.63 15.37
C SER A 44 -11.70 12.78 14.04
N VAL A 45 -12.44 12.79 12.94
CA VAL A 45 -11.88 13.05 11.60
C VAL A 45 -11.14 14.39 11.55
N LYS A 46 -11.67 15.42 12.23
CA LYS A 46 -11.05 16.75 12.27
C LYS A 46 -9.69 16.73 12.93
N GLU A 47 -9.56 16.04 14.07
CA GLU A 47 -8.29 15.88 14.78
C GLU A 47 -7.26 15.11 13.96
N VAL A 48 -7.68 14.02 13.31
CA VAL A 48 -6.80 13.23 12.44
C VAL A 48 -6.29 14.08 11.27
N LEU A 49 -7.17 14.84 10.61
CA LEU A 49 -6.77 15.73 9.51
C LEU A 49 -5.80 16.82 9.96
N SER A 50 -5.95 17.35 11.18
CA SER A 50 -4.99 18.29 11.76
C SER A 50 -3.64 17.63 12.05
N CYS A 51 -3.64 16.46 12.70
CA CYS A 51 -2.44 15.69 13.00
C CYS A 51 -1.64 15.36 11.73
N LEU A 52 -2.32 14.87 10.69
CA LEU A 52 -1.67 14.58 9.40
C LEU A 52 -1.10 15.84 8.76
N ARG A 53 -1.79 16.98 8.86
CA ARG A 53 -1.32 18.25 8.32
C ARG A 53 -0.07 18.77 9.03
N GLU A 54 0.03 18.60 10.35
CA GLU A 54 1.23 18.93 11.13
C GLU A 54 2.45 18.11 10.68
N GLU A 55 2.22 16.88 10.22
CA GLU A 55 3.23 15.99 9.62
C GLU A 55 3.42 16.23 8.10
N GLY A 56 2.85 17.31 7.55
CA GLY A 56 2.99 17.70 6.14
C GLY A 56 2.10 16.94 5.16
N ILE A 57 1.19 16.08 5.64
CA ILE A 57 0.36 15.21 4.82
C ILE A 57 -1.00 15.88 4.56
N ARG A 58 -1.32 16.07 3.28
CA ARG A 58 -2.60 16.67 2.85
C ARG A 58 -3.64 15.58 2.56
N ALA A 59 -4.44 15.28 3.56
CA ALA A 59 -5.63 14.43 3.41
C ALA A 59 -6.92 15.28 3.34
N LYS A 60 -7.95 14.70 2.73
CA LYS A 60 -9.30 15.25 2.63
C LYS A 60 -10.31 14.25 3.19
N ARG A 61 -11.42 14.76 3.72
CA ARG A 61 -12.57 13.91 4.08
C ARG A 61 -13.26 13.44 2.81
N ASP A 62 -13.75 12.20 2.83
CA ASP A 62 -14.65 11.72 1.79
C ASP A 62 -15.98 12.47 1.81
N GLU A 63 -16.59 12.64 0.64
CA GLU A 63 -17.81 13.41 0.48
C GLU A 63 -19.05 12.68 1.04
N LYS A 64 -19.02 11.34 1.16
CA LYS A 64 -20.17 10.51 1.54
C LYS A 64 -19.93 9.73 2.82
N LEU A 65 -18.73 9.18 3.01
CA LEU A 65 -18.41 8.34 4.16
C LEU A 65 -17.80 9.19 5.28
N SER A 66 -18.49 9.21 6.41
CA SER A 66 -18.22 10.15 7.49
C SER A 66 -16.83 9.94 8.11
N GLU A 67 -16.40 8.69 8.19
CA GLU A 67 -15.17 8.19 8.80
C GLU A 67 -14.04 7.95 7.78
N ALA A 68 -14.30 8.18 6.49
CA ALA A 68 -13.32 7.99 5.45
C ALA A 68 -12.55 9.30 5.18
N ILE A 69 -11.23 9.18 5.09
CA ILE A 69 -10.36 10.23 4.56
C ILE A 69 -9.54 9.66 3.41
N TRP A 70 -9.11 10.51 2.51
CA TRP A 70 -8.27 10.11 1.38
C TRP A 70 -7.19 11.15 1.09
N MET A 71 -6.13 10.69 0.45
CA MET A 71 -5.09 11.54 -0.13
C MET A 71 -4.93 11.23 -1.60
N LYS A 72 -4.53 12.24 -2.37
CA LYS A 72 -4.23 12.06 -3.78
C LYS A 72 -2.90 11.30 -3.91
N VAL A 73 -2.88 10.26 -4.73
CA VAL A 73 -1.63 9.61 -5.14
C VAL A 73 -0.97 10.47 -6.21
N GLU A 74 0.30 10.82 -6.01
CA GLU A 74 1.07 11.61 -6.96
C GLU A 74 1.79 10.70 -7.96
N GLY A 75 1.99 11.21 -9.18
CA GLY A 75 2.56 10.47 -10.30
C GLY A 75 1.56 10.22 -11.44
N PRO A 76 1.94 9.43 -12.47
CA PRO A 76 3.24 8.77 -12.60
C PRO A 76 4.39 9.78 -12.79
N ASN A 77 5.50 9.55 -12.10
CA ASN A 77 6.74 10.30 -12.24
C ASN A 77 7.69 9.52 -13.17
N GLU A 78 8.44 10.25 -13.99
CA GLU A 78 9.54 9.67 -14.74
C GLU A 78 10.74 9.44 -13.81
N ILE A 79 11.39 8.28 -13.95
CA ILE A 79 12.60 7.95 -13.20
C ILE A 79 13.79 8.27 -14.11
N GLU A 80 14.64 9.19 -13.66
CA GLU A 80 15.82 9.63 -14.41
C GLU A 80 16.93 8.59 -14.30
N ILE A 81 17.32 8.01 -15.44
CA ILE A 81 18.33 6.96 -15.53
C ILE A 81 19.50 7.49 -16.37
N SER A 82 20.70 7.51 -15.80
CA SER A 82 21.92 7.89 -16.51
C SER A 82 22.60 6.70 -17.19
N GLY A 83 22.24 5.47 -16.82
CA GLY A 83 22.78 4.22 -17.36
C GLY A 83 24.02 3.72 -16.61
N GLU A 84 24.50 4.48 -15.62
CA GLU A 84 25.64 4.11 -14.77
C GLU A 84 25.19 3.48 -13.44
N GLU A 85 23.89 3.56 -13.13
CA GLU A 85 23.36 3.06 -11.87
C GLU A 85 23.45 1.54 -11.76
N LYS A 86 23.72 1.07 -10.56
CA LYS A 86 23.70 -0.37 -10.28
C LYS A 86 22.28 -0.85 -10.08
N GLU A 87 22.07 -2.14 -10.26
CA GLU A 87 20.72 -2.71 -10.23
C GLU A 87 20.47 -3.54 -8.98
N VAL A 88 19.29 -3.33 -8.39
CA VAL A 88 18.73 -4.16 -7.32
C VAL A 88 17.35 -4.67 -7.78
N VAL A 89 17.13 -5.97 -7.68
CA VAL A 89 15.85 -6.61 -8.00
C VAL A 89 15.12 -6.91 -6.70
N ALA A 90 13.94 -6.31 -6.55
CA ALA A 90 13.05 -6.53 -5.43
C ALA A 90 12.05 -7.66 -5.73
N ASP A 91 11.48 -8.28 -4.70
CA ASP A 91 10.35 -9.18 -4.86
C ASP A 91 9.08 -8.44 -5.28
N LYS A 92 8.03 -9.19 -5.63
CA LYS A 92 6.79 -8.61 -6.14
C LYS A 92 6.17 -7.59 -5.17
N PHE A 93 6.12 -7.90 -3.87
CA PHE A 93 5.46 -7.07 -2.87
C PHE A 93 6.32 -5.85 -2.52
N ALA A 94 7.62 -6.04 -2.38
CA ALA A 94 8.56 -4.96 -2.13
C ALA A 94 8.65 -4.02 -3.33
N ALA A 95 8.65 -4.56 -4.56
CA ALA A 95 8.62 -3.76 -5.78
C ALA A 95 7.36 -2.90 -5.87
N GLU A 96 6.18 -3.45 -5.55
CA GLU A 96 4.93 -2.69 -5.49
C GLU A 96 4.96 -1.60 -4.41
N SER A 97 5.53 -1.89 -3.24
CA SER A 97 5.69 -0.89 -2.18
C SER A 97 6.64 0.24 -2.58
N VAL A 98 7.77 -0.08 -3.24
CA VAL A 98 8.71 0.92 -3.78
C VAL A 98 8.09 1.72 -4.92
N TYR A 99 7.30 1.08 -5.78
CA TYR A 99 6.54 1.73 -6.86
C TYR A 99 5.65 2.86 -6.33
N GLN A 100 5.20 2.75 -5.08
CA GLN A 100 4.36 3.73 -4.38
C GLN A 100 5.14 4.69 -3.46
N GLY A 101 6.48 4.65 -3.46
CA GLY A 101 7.34 5.60 -2.72
C GLY A 101 7.92 5.09 -1.39
N SER A 102 7.77 3.80 -1.09
CA SER A 102 8.43 3.19 0.08
C SER A 102 9.92 2.98 -0.15
N ASN A 103 10.67 2.82 0.95
CA ASN A 103 12.05 2.35 0.92
C ASN A 103 12.08 0.85 0.57
N LEU A 104 13.17 0.39 -0.04
CA LEU A 104 13.41 -1.04 -0.19
C LEU A 104 14.10 -1.57 1.07
N TYR A 105 13.43 -2.48 1.78
CA TYR A 105 13.99 -3.15 2.95
C TYR A 105 14.71 -4.44 2.54
N ALA A 106 15.74 -4.83 3.30
CA ALA A 106 16.56 -6.01 3.00
C ALA A 106 15.77 -7.30 2.73
N PRO A 107 14.70 -7.64 3.49
CA PRO A 107 13.90 -8.85 3.21
C PRO A 107 13.26 -8.89 1.83
N GLY A 108 13.06 -7.71 1.22
CA GLY A 108 12.44 -7.58 -0.10
C GLY A 108 13.42 -7.69 -1.27
N VAL A 109 14.72 -7.85 -1.02
CA VAL A 109 15.74 -7.92 -2.07
C VAL A 109 15.93 -9.37 -2.54
N ILE A 110 15.67 -9.64 -3.82
CA ILE A 110 15.93 -10.96 -4.43
C ILE A 110 17.34 -11.01 -5.02
N LYS A 111 17.78 -9.96 -5.72
CA LYS A 111 19.08 -9.93 -6.39
C LYS A 111 19.73 -8.56 -6.25
N SER A 112 21.04 -8.55 -6.02
CA SER A 112 21.86 -7.34 -6.03
C SER A 112 23.27 -7.74 -6.47
N LYS A 113 23.93 -6.93 -7.31
CA LYS A 113 25.29 -7.22 -7.81
C LYS A 113 26.19 -5.99 -7.72
N ARG A 114 27.34 -6.15 -7.04
CA ARG A 114 28.41 -5.14 -6.95
C ARG A 114 27.96 -3.80 -6.33
N VAL A 115 26.92 -3.81 -5.50
CA VAL A 115 26.40 -2.62 -4.80
C VAL A 115 27.08 -2.49 -3.43
N ASN A 116 27.53 -1.28 -3.12
CA ASN A 116 28.07 -0.85 -1.84
C ASN A 116 27.19 0.27 -1.26
N PRO A 117 27.20 0.46 0.07
CA PRO A 117 26.53 1.61 0.69
C PRO A 117 27.01 2.92 0.06
N GLY A 118 26.07 3.82 -0.24
CA GLY A 118 26.33 5.10 -0.89
C GLY A 118 26.17 5.10 -2.42
N ASP A 119 26.15 3.94 -3.07
CA ASP A 119 25.93 3.86 -4.51
C ASP A 119 24.50 4.29 -4.90
N GLU A 120 24.37 4.98 -6.04
CA GLU A 120 23.09 5.14 -6.70
C GLU A 120 22.65 3.83 -7.38
N VAL A 121 21.39 3.47 -7.17
CA VAL A 121 20.83 2.22 -7.69
C VAL A 121 19.44 2.42 -8.26
N ILE A 122 19.14 1.68 -9.32
CA ILE A 122 17.80 1.47 -9.82
C ILE A 122 17.21 0.20 -9.21
N ILE A 123 15.94 0.29 -8.83
CA ILE A 123 15.17 -0.80 -8.24
C ILE A 123 14.24 -1.34 -9.31
N LYS A 124 14.33 -2.64 -9.58
CA LYS A 124 13.51 -3.34 -10.57
C LYS A 124 12.62 -4.39 -9.91
N ALA A 125 11.42 -4.57 -10.46
CA ALA A 125 10.57 -5.71 -10.20
C ALA A 125 11.13 -6.98 -10.89
N PRO A 126 10.67 -8.20 -10.53
CA PRO A 126 11.17 -9.44 -11.14
C PRO A 126 11.00 -9.53 -12.66
N ASN A 127 10.02 -8.81 -13.22
CA ASN A 127 9.76 -8.71 -14.66
C ASN A 127 10.60 -7.63 -15.37
N GLY A 128 11.52 -6.97 -14.67
CA GLY A 128 12.42 -5.95 -15.21
C GLY A 128 11.86 -4.52 -15.20
N VAL A 129 10.59 -4.32 -14.83
CA VAL A 129 10.00 -2.98 -14.71
C VAL A 129 10.74 -2.19 -13.63
N ILE A 130 11.15 -0.97 -13.94
CA ILE A 130 11.80 -0.07 -12.99
C ILE A 130 10.71 0.53 -12.10
N VAL A 131 10.89 0.39 -10.80
CA VAL A 131 9.90 0.84 -9.81
C VAL A 131 10.39 2.01 -8.96
N GLY A 132 11.70 2.26 -8.93
CA GLY A 132 12.28 3.38 -8.21
C GLY A 132 13.78 3.53 -8.46
N LYS A 133 14.33 4.65 -8.00
CA LYS A 133 15.76 4.94 -7.94
C LYS A 133 16.09 5.49 -6.55
N GLY A 134 17.25 5.15 -6.03
CA GLY A 134 17.64 5.55 -4.69
C GLY A 134 19.11 5.32 -4.38
N VAL A 135 19.44 5.46 -3.10
CA VAL A 135 20.82 5.30 -2.61
C VAL A 135 20.88 4.04 -1.75
N ALA A 136 21.84 3.17 -2.04
CA ALA A 136 22.08 1.97 -1.27
C ALA A 136 22.51 2.34 0.17
N ARG A 137 21.90 1.67 1.15
CA ARG A 137 22.25 1.75 2.57
C ARG A 137 22.95 0.48 3.08
N MET A 138 22.98 -0.56 2.24
CA MET A 138 23.62 -1.84 2.52
C MET A 138 24.46 -2.27 1.30
N SER A 139 25.47 -3.10 1.54
CA SER A 139 26.17 -3.82 0.46
C SER A 139 25.32 -4.95 -0.11
N SER A 140 25.62 -5.43 -1.33
CA SER A 140 24.91 -6.58 -1.94
C SER A 140 24.86 -7.80 -1.02
N ARG A 141 25.94 -8.08 -0.26
CA ARG A 141 25.99 -9.19 0.69
C ARG A 141 25.03 -8.98 1.85
N GLU A 142 25.00 -7.77 2.41
CA GLU A 142 24.12 -7.45 3.54
C GLU A 142 22.65 -7.48 3.14
N MET A 143 22.32 -6.93 1.97
CA MET A 143 20.95 -6.93 1.43
C MET A 143 20.37 -8.35 1.36
N LEU A 144 21.18 -9.35 1.00
CA LEU A 144 20.73 -10.73 0.82
C LEU A 144 20.72 -11.56 2.11
N VAL A 145 21.42 -11.11 3.16
CA VAL A 145 21.58 -11.88 4.41
C VAL A 145 20.74 -11.31 5.56
N ARG A 146 20.56 -9.99 5.63
CA ARG A 146 19.84 -9.36 6.75
C ARG A 146 18.33 -9.56 6.62
N LYS A 147 17.68 -9.79 7.76
CA LYS A 147 16.22 -9.94 7.88
C LYS A 147 15.48 -8.64 8.21
N ASN A 148 16.19 -7.52 8.31
CA ASN A 148 15.62 -6.21 8.61
C ASN A 148 16.57 -5.10 8.15
N GLY A 149 16.07 -3.86 8.18
CA GLY A 149 16.81 -2.66 7.82
C GLY A 149 16.58 -2.22 6.37
N ILE A 150 16.87 -0.95 6.10
CA ILE A 150 16.72 -0.34 4.78
C ILE A 150 17.90 -0.78 3.91
N ALA A 151 17.61 -1.46 2.80
CA ALA A 151 18.60 -1.83 1.80
C ALA A 151 18.86 -0.68 0.84
N VAL A 152 17.80 -0.02 0.36
CA VAL A 152 17.87 1.15 -0.50
C VAL A 152 16.91 2.21 0.02
N GLU A 153 17.44 3.41 0.25
CA GLU A 153 16.62 4.58 0.53
C GLU A 153 16.14 5.16 -0.80
N THR A 154 14.84 5.02 -1.08
CA THR A 154 14.22 5.45 -2.33
C THR A 154 14.19 6.97 -2.41
N LYS A 155 14.70 7.54 -3.50
CA LYS A 155 14.71 8.98 -3.78
C LYS A 155 13.71 9.38 -4.85
N GLN A 156 13.48 8.50 -5.83
CA GLN A 156 12.49 8.64 -6.88
C GLN A 156 11.67 7.35 -6.98
N SER A 157 10.37 7.47 -7.16
CA SER A 157 9.44 6.37 -7.39
C SER A 157 8.40 6.79 -8.42
N VAL A 158 7.81 5.81 -9.12
CA VAL A 158 6.82 6.08 -10.16
C VAL A 158 5.58 6.74 -9.58
N TYR A 159 5.12 6.29 -8.41
CA TYR A 159 4.06 6.95 -7.66
C TYR A 159 4.55 7.32 -6.27
N LEU A 160 3.94 8.35 -5.68
CA LEU A 160 4.23 8.76 -4.31
C LEU A 160 2.94 8.75 -3.49
N ILE A 161 2.93 7.84 -2.52
CA ILE A 161 1.94 7.78 -1.45
C ILE A 161 2.67 8.17 -0.15
N PRO A 162 2.16 9.15 0.61
CA PRO A 162 2.72 9.48 1.92
C PRO A 162 2.89 8.24 2.81
N LYS A 163 3.97 8.18 3.60
CA LYS A 163 4.30 7.04 4.47
C LYS A 163 3.42 6.99 5.71
N ILE A 164 2.12 6.71 5.52
CA ILE A 164 1.10 6.77 6.58
C ILE A 164 1.43 5.86 7.77
N ARG A 165 2.07 4.72 7.54
CA ARG A 165 2.44 3.77 8.60
C ARG A 165 3.45 4.34 9.60
N GLU A 166 4.16 5.40 9.24
CA GLU A 166 5.14 6.09 10.09
C GLU A 166 4.53 7.28 10.85
N THR A 167 3.28 7.65 10.55
CA THR A 167 2.62 8.82 11.15
C THR A 167 2.15 8.55 12.57
N ARG A 168 2.07 9.61 13.40
CA ARG A 168 1.56 9.48 14.77
C ARG A 168 0.11 9.00 14.78
N ALA A 169 -0.70 9.49 13.85
CA ALA A 169 -2.09 9.07 13.71
C ALA A 169 -2.21 7.54 13.52
N TYR A 170 -1.33 6.95 12.70
CA TYR A 170 -1.32 5.50 12.51
C TYR A 170 -0.80 4.75 13.73
N LEU A 171 0.33 5.20 14.29
CA LEU A 171 0.96 4.55 15.45
C LEU A 171 0.05 4.56 16.70
N ASP A 172 -0.74 5.61 16.88
CA ASP A 172 -1.75 5.70 17.97
C ASP A 172 -3.02 4.87 17.69
N GLY A 173 -3.13 4.28 16.50
CA GLY A 173 -4.30 3.53 16.03
C GLY A 173 -5.52 4.41 15.79
N LYS A 174 -5.32 5.69 15.43
CA LYS A 174 -6.39 6.64 15.07
C LYS A 174 -6.85 6.47 13.61
N ILE A 175 -6.04 5.82 12.77
CA ILE A 175 -6.35 5.54 11.36
C ILE A 175 -5.92 4.14 10.95
N TYR A 176 -6.61 3.58 9.97
CA TYR A 176 -6.28 2.31 9.33
C TYR A 176 -6.34 2.45 7.80
N PRO A 177 -5.31 2.02 7.06
CA PRO A 177 -5.41 1.86 5.61
C PRO A 177 -6.53 0.88 5.28
N GLN A 178 -7.53 1.36 4.54
CA GLN A 178 -8.68 0.55 4.16
C GLN A 178 -9.27 1.12 2.87
N SER A 179 -9.54 0.25 1.91
CA SER A 179 -10.15 0.67 0.65
C SER A 179 -11.58 1.19 0.87
N LEU A 180 -12.02 2.13 0.03
CA LEU A 180 -13.40 2.60 0.03
C LEU A 180 -14.43 1.46 -0.10
N PRO A 181 -14.33 0.51 -1.05
CA PRO A 181 -15.30 -0.58 -1.13
C PRO A 181 -15.32 -1.45 0.13
N SER A 182 -14.17 -1.69 0.78
CA SER A 182 -14.14 -2.45 2.05
C SER A 182 -14.86 -1.71 3.20
N MET A 183 -14.75 -0.38 3.25
CA MET A 183 -15.52 0.43 4.22
C MET A 183 -17.02 0.36 3.93
N ILE A 184 -17.41 0.50 2.65
CA ILE A 184 -18.80 0.39 2.22
C ILE A 184 -19.39 -0.97 2.59
N SER A 185 -18.64 -2.07 2.46
CA SER A 185 -19.11 -3.40 2.87
C SER A 185 -19.46 -3.47 4.36
N SER A 186 -18.69 -2.78 5.22
CA SER A 186 -18.98 -2.74 6.66
C SER A 186 -20.21 -1.89 6.97
N LEU A 187 -20.39 -0.79 6.24
CA LEU A 187 -21.59 0.07 6.35
C LEU A 187 -22.85 -0.64 5.86
N ALA A 188 -22.76 -1.39 4.76
CA ALA A 188 -23.89 -2.12 4.21
C ALA A 188 -24.38 -3.26 5.12
N LEU A 189 -23.54 -3.75 6.04
CA LEU A 189 -23.94 -4.70 7.08
C LEU A 189 -24.82 -4.03 8.16
N ASP A 190 -24.69 -2.71 8.34
CA ASP A 190 -25.45 -1.88 9.30
C ASP A 190 -25.59 -2.48 10.72
N PRO A 191 -24.46 -2.79 11.39
CA PRO A 191 -24.49 -3.52 12.65
C PRO A 191 -25.03 -2.67 13.80
N SER A 192 -25.92 -3.24 14.61
CA SER A 192 -26.49 -2.60 15.80
C SER A 192 -25.85 -3.08 17.12
N PRO A 193 -25.78 -2.22 18.17
CA PRO A 193 -25.30 -2.64 19.48
C PRO A 193 -26.10 -3.83 20.04
N GLY A 194 -25.40 -4.90 20.43
CA GLY A 194 -26.00 -6.11 20.97
C GLY A 194 -26.27 -7.21 19.94
N GLU A 195 -26.10 -6.93 18.64
CA GLU A 195 -26.18 -7.94 17.60
C GLU A 195 -25.02 -8.94 17.67
N ARG A 196 -25.30 -10.18 17.26
CA ARG A 196 -24.29 -11.22 17.14
C ARG A 196 -23.85 -11.29 15.68
N ILE A 197 -22.61 -10.91 15.43
CA ILE A 197 -22.02 -10.86 14.09
C ILE A 197 -20.91 -11.89 14.03
N LEU A 198 -20.86 -12.65 12.93
CA LEU A 198 -19.81 -13.63 12.65
C LEU A 198 -19.10 -13.24 11.34
N ASP A 199 -17.81 -12.91 11.45
CA ASP A 199 -16.91 -12.79 10.30
C ASP A 199 -16.13 -14.11 10.15
N ILE A 200 -16.47 -14.88 9.13
CA ILE A 200 -15.91 -16.23 8.88
C ILE A 200 -14.51 -16.21 8.23
N ILE A 201 -14.05 -15.08 7.68
CA ILE A 201 -12.74 -14.95 7.01
C ILE A 201 -12.03 -13.70 7.53
N LEU A 202 -11.59 -13.74 8.79
CA LEU A 202 -10.81 -12.66 9.40
C LEU A 202 -9.31 -13.00 9.38
N ARG A 203 -8.53 -12.34 8.51
CA ARG A 203 -7.06 -12.55 8.42
C ARG A 203 -6.22 -11.31 8.80
N SER A 204 -6.85 -10.14 8.93
CA SER A 204 -6.21 -8.87 9.30
C SER A 204 -7.23 -7.95 10.00
N LEU A 205 -6.80 -7.21 11.03
CA LEU A 205 -7.60 -6.32 11.89
C LEU A 205 -8.17 -5.07 11.17
N GLU A 206 -8.06 -4.98 9.84
CA GLU A 206 -8.49 -3.83 9.05
C GLU A 206 -10.01 -3.57 9.10
N SER A 207 -10.84 -4.61 9.29
CA SER A 207 -12.30 -4.47 9.43
C SER A 207 -12.78 -4.28 10.87
N SER A 208 -12.10 -4.88 11.86
CA SER A 208 -12.56 -4.93 13.26
C SER A 208 -11.89 -3.89 14.15
N THR A 209 -12.56 -2.76 14.37
CA THR A 209 -12.21 -1.88 15.49
C THR A 209 -12.65 -2.59 16.78
N ARG A 210 -11.70 -3.07 17.58
CA ARG A 210 -11.95 -3.83 18.82
C ARG A 210 -12.92 -3.10 19.77
N SER A 211 -14.10 -3.68 19.95
CA SER A 211 -14.87 -3.65 21.19
C SER A 211 -15.43 -5.05 21.46
N TYR A 212 -14.54 -6.02 21.71
CA TYR A 212 -14.96 -7.28 22.31
C TYR A 212 -14.97 -7.10 23.82
N SER A 213 -16.17 -6.95 24.39
CA SER A 213 -16.39 -7.29 25.78
C SER A 213 -15.98 -8.75 25.96
N THR A 214 -15.02 -8.98 26.85
CA THR A 214 -14.62 -10.31 27.26
C THR A 214 -15.84 -11.02 27.85
N LEU A 215 -16.41 -11.98 27.13
CA LEU A 215 -17.29 -12.96 27.75
C LEU A 215 -16.45 -13.73 28.78
N PRO A 216 -16.91 -13.91 30.03
CA PRO A 216 -16.19 -14.70 31.02
C PRO A 216 -16.10 -16.15 30.54
N ALA A 217 -14.94 -16.76 30.79
CA ALA A 217 -14.69 -18.15 30.44
C ALA A 217 -15.75 -19.07 31.07
N PRO A 218 -16.28 -20.07 30.34
CA PRO A 218 -17.17 -21.06 30.93
C PRO A 218 -16.38 -21.90 31.95
N LEU A 219 -17.03 -22.14 33.09
CA LEU A 219 -16.60 -23.01 34.20
C LEU A 219 -16.31 -24.45 33.72
#